data_AF-A0A933A601-F1
#
_entry.id   AF-A0A933A601-F1
#
_cell.length_a   1.000
_cell.length_b   1.000
_cell.length_c   1.000
_cell.angle_alpha   90.00
_cell.angle_beta   90.00
_cell.angle_gamma   90.00
#
_symmetry.space_group_name_H-M   'P 1'
#
loop_
_entity.id
_entity.type
_entity.pdbx_description
1 polymer ?
#
loop_
_entity_poly.entity_id
_entity_poly.type
_entity_poly.pdbx_seq_one_letter_code
_entity_poly.pdbx_strand_id
1 'polypeptide(L)'
;MSITILFVNGTSVTLAGNDNIITTTLTLDTPDQAAFGSPVTLKARLQDNAGQSVAKATVRFYSPASFLSGAGLMRIGEAVTSEQGVAVIDYVSRRNGQIEIMAEFEGDSSYGPSQAAVSIMVEGNRQLYEAEAGIRVPFISKWFLVAILSAIWGTFFFVALLVLKVASAPPE
;
A
#
# COMPACT_ATOMS: atom_id res chain seq x y z
N MET A 1 35.96 22.04 12.81
CA MET A 1 35.07 21.87 13.98
C MET A 1 35.16 23.19 14.75
N SER A 2 34.26 24.13 14.46
CA SER A 2 34.35 25.49 14.99
C SER A 2 33.16 25.75 15.89
N ILE A 3 33.45 26.00 17.17
CA ILE A 3 32.51 26.38 18.21
C ILE A 3 32.32 27.89 18.13
N THR A 4 31.06 28.36 18.05
CA THR A 4 30.72 29.79 18.05
C THR A 4 30.11 30.17 19.39
N ILE A 5 30.71 31.17 20.03
CA ILE A 5 30.35 31.72 21.34
C ILE A 5 29.11 32.62 21.21
N LEU A 6 28.17 32.47 22.16
CA LEU A 6 26.91 33.22 22.23
C LEU A 6 27.07 34.47 23.08
N PHE A 7 26.88 35.66 22.51
CA PHE A 7 26.64 36.89 23.28
C PHE A 7 25.15 37.20 23.29
N VAL A 8 24.52 37.16 24.47
CA VAL A 8 23.10 37.46 24.65
C VAL A 8 22.98 38.88 25.21
N ASN A 9 22.54 39.82 24.39
CA ASN A 9 21.97 41.08 24.84
C ASN A 9 20.67 41.30 24.09
N GLY A 10 19.56 41.20 24.82
CA GLY A 10 18.23 41.78 24.52
C GLY A 10 17.78 41.81 23.07
N THR A 11 16.76 41.02 22.77
CA THR A 11 15.87 41.06 21.58
C THR A 11 16.45 40.52 20.27
N SER A 12 15.91 39.38 19.85
CA SER A 12 16.15 38.58 18.64
C SER A 12 17.42 37.72 18.58
N VAL A 13 17.20 36.40 18.63
CA VAL A 13 18.15 35.40 18.13
C VAL A 13 17.83 35.24 16.64
N THR A 14 18.54 35.97 15.79
CA THR A 14 18.56 35.67 14.36
C THR A 14 19.48 34.47 14.17
N LEU A 15 18.90 33.27 14.03
CA LEU A 15 19.63 32.16 13.45
C LEU A 15 19.94 32.58 12.01
N ALA A 16 21.20 32.89 11.71
CA ALA A 16 21.65 33.09 10.35
C ALA A 16 21.68 31.73 9.61
N GLY A 17 20.50 31.14 9.42
CA GLY A 17 20.22 30.31 8.27
C GLY A 17 20.07 31.25 7.09
N ASN A 18 20.91 31.06 6.10
CA ASN A 18 20.81 31.54 4.73
C ASN A 18 19.37 31.51 4.15
N ASP A 19 18.53 32.48 4.51
CA ASP A 19 17.11 32.60 4.09
C ASP A 19 16.95 33.17 2.67
N ASN A 20 17.50 32.47 1.69
CA ASN A 20 17.05 32.62 0.31
C ASN A 20 16.70 31.25 -0.29
N ILE A 21 15.93 30.48 0.48
CA ILE A 21 15.37 29.21 0.03
C ILE A 21 14.28 29.52 -1.00
N ILE A 22 14.45 28.99 -2.21
CA ILE A 22 13.52 29.20 -3.30
C ILE A 22 12.31 28.28 -3.11
N THR A 23 11.11 28.85 -2.98
CA THR A 23 9.87 28.08 -2.88
C THR A 23 9.68 27.24 -4.15
N THR A 24 9.33 25.98 -3.98
CA THR A 24 9.02 25.07 -5.10
C THR A 24 7.55 24.72 -5.15
N THR A 25 7.08 24.41 -6.35
CA THR A 25 5.75 23.87 -6.63
C THR A 25 5.92 22.51 -7.28
N LEU A 26 5.31 21.49 -6.68
CA LEU A 26 5.24 20.15 -7.22
C LEU A 26 3.84 19.95 -7.82
N THR A 27 3.78 19.46 -9.05
CA THR A 27 2.53 19.03 -9.70
C THR A 27 2.64 17.57 -10.10
N LEU A 28 1.54 16.83 -10.02
CA LEU A 28 1.52 15.41 -10.32
C LEU A 28 0.56 15.15 -11.49
N ASP A 29 1.11 14.73 -12.62
CA ASP A 29 0.38 14.36 -13.83
C ASP A 29 0.24 12.84 -13.90
N THR A 30 -1.01 12.37 -13.81
CA THR A 30 -1.38 10.96 -13.86
C THR A 30 -2.62 10.80 -14.71
N PRO A 31 -2.85 9.64 -15.35
CA PRO A 31 -4.13 9.37 -15.97
C PRO A 31 -5.23 9.29 -14.90
N ASP A 32 -6.41 9.84 -15.19
CA ASP A 32 -7.56 9.82 -14.28
C ASP A 32 -8.06 8.39 -14.01
N GLN A 33 -7.86 7.50 -14.98
CA GLN A 33 -8.28 6.12 -14.95
C GLN A 33 -7.12 5.18 -15.29
N ALA A 34 -7.05 4.06 -14.58
CA ALA A 34 -6.08 3.02 -14.80
C ALA A 34 -6.73 1.65 -14.78
N ALA A 35 -6.32 0.75 -15.68
CA ALA A 35 -6.75 -0.64 -15.63
C ALA A 35 -6.04 -1.40 -14.50
N PHE A 36 -6.78 -2.18 -13.74
CA PHE A 36 -6.23 -3.02 -12.68
C PHE A 36 -5.13 -3.96 -13.21
N GLY A 37 -4.00 -4.02 -12.51
CA GLY A 37 -2.84 -4.85 -12.90
C GLY A 37 -2.02 -4.31 -14.08
N SER A 38 -2.39 -3.16 -14.65
CA SER A 38 -1.59 -2.50 -15.69
C SER A 38 -0.63 -1.47 -15.08
N PRO A 39 0.56 -1.26 -15.67
CA PRO A 39 1.47 -0.21 -15.25
C PRO A 39 0.88 1.17 -15.57
N VAL A 40 0.93 2.06 -14.57
CA VAL A 40 0.54 3.46 -14.67
C VAL A 40 1.78 4.31 -14.53
N THR A 41 2.06 5.13 -15.53
CA THR A 41 3.17 6.08 -15.49
C THR A 41 2.76 7.33 -14.72
N LEU A 42 3.42 7.57 -13.59
CA LEU A 42 3.24 8.74 -12.75
C LEU A 42 4.33 9.76 -13.07
N LYS A 43 3.95 11.00 -13.37
CA LYS A 43 4.89 12.08 -13.71
C LYS A 43 4.76 13.22 -12.71
N ALA A 44 5.79 13.44 -11.92
CA ALA A 44 5.85 14.60 -11.04
C ALA A 44 6.69 15.70 -11.70
N ARG A 45 6.19 16.92 -11.76
CA ARG A 45 6.90 18.09 -12.29
C ARG A 45 7.19 19.07 -11.16
N LEU A 46 8.46 19.39 -10.98
CA LEU A 46 8.96 20.30 -9.97
C LEU A 46 9.40 21.62 -10.62
N GLN A 47 8.81 22.72 -10.17
CA GLN A 47 9.12 24.07 -10.63
C GLN A 47 9.45 24.97 -9.44
N ASP A 48 10.26 26.00 -9.67
CA ASP A 48 10.48 27.04 -8.67
C ASP A 48 9.39 28.13 -8.73
N ASN A 49 9.48 29.12 -7.85
CA ASN A 49 8.56 30.25 -7.77
C ASN A 49 8.56 31.15 -9.04
N ALA A 50 9.59 31.05 -9.88
CA ALA A 50 9.69 31.74 -11.16
C ALA A 50 9.16 30.89 -12.33
N GLY A 51 8.70 29.65 -12.07
CA GLY A 51 8.25 28.69 -13.08
C GLY A 51 9.39 27.95 -13.78
N GLN A 52 10.63 28.11 -13.33
CA GLN A 52 11.78 27.39 -13.86
C GLN A 52 11.78 25.95 -13.35
N SER A 53 12.14 25.02 -14.23
CA SER A 53 12.18 23.60 -13.89
C SER A 53 13.38 23.27 -12.98
N VAL A 54 13.13 22.54 -11.90
CA VAL A 54 14.18 22.16 -10.93
C VAL A 54 14.70 20.76 -11.28
N ALA A 55 15.92 20.70 -11.82
CA ALA A 55 16.57 19.46 -12.22
C ALA A 55 17.34 18.80 -11.07
N LYS A 56 17.56 17.48 -11.17
CA LYS A 56 18.37 16.67 -10.24
C LYS A 56 17.85 16.66 -8.80
N ALA A 57 16.57 16.95 -8.61
CA ALA A 57 15.89 16.89 -7.33
C ALA A 57 15.27 15.50 -7.10
N THR A 58 15.39 14.97 -5.89
CA THR A 58 14.81 13.66 -5.52
C THR A 58 13.36 13.80 -5.10
N VAL A 59 12.44 13.24 -5.88
CA VAL A 59 11.01 13.18 -5.58
C VAL A 59 10.62 11.79 -5.12
N ARG A 60 9.95 11.70 -3.98
CA ARG A 60 9.43 10.46 -3.40
C ARG A 60 7.95 10.33 -3.66
N PHE A 61 7.52 9.13 -4.03
CA PHE A 61 6.13 8.82 -4.30
C PHE A 61 5.58 7.88 -3.23
N TYR A 62 4.38 8.16 -2.77
CA TYR A 62 3.67 7.42 -1.74
C TYR A 62 2.25 7.08 -2.18
N SER A 63 1.73 6.01 -1.61
CA SER A 63 0.33 5.63 -1.72
C SER A 63 -0.20 5.24 -0.33
N PRO A 64 -1.44 5.60 0.03
CA PRO A 64 -2.05 5.15 1.27
C PRO A 64 -2.11 3.63 1.31
N ALA A 65 -1.61 3.08 2.41
CA ALA A 65 -1.72 1.67 2.72
C ALA A 65 -2.33 1.52 4.10
N SER A 66 -3.44 0.79 4.17
CA SER A 66 -3.97 0.31 5.44
C SER A 66 -3.34 -1.04 5.76
N PHE A 67 -2.75 -1.17 6.94
CA PHE A 67 -2.23 -2.43 7.46
C PHE A 67 -2.82 -2.68 8.85
N LEU A 68 -3.53 -3.80 9.00
CA LEU A 68 -4.29 -4.17 10.19
C LEU A 68 -5.25 -3.05 10.63
N SER A 69 -4.84 -2.24 11.60
CA SER A 69 -5.63 -1.15 12.21
C SER A 69 -5.07 0.25 11.96
N GLY A 70 -3.97 0.38 11.22
CA GLY A 70 -3.34 1.67 10.92
C GLY A 70 -3.50 2.04 9.44
N ALA A 71 -3.90 3.29 9.18
CA ALA A 71 -3.71 3.92 7.89
C ALA A 71 -2.36 4.64 7.90
N GLY A 72 -1.54 4.41 6.87
CA GLY A 72 -0.24 5.06 6.73
C GLY A 72 0.11 5.28 5.27
N LEU A 73 1.19 6.00 5.04
CA LEU A 73 1.74 6.23 3.71
C LEU A 73 2.81 5.17 3.44
N MET A 74 2.65 4.41 2.37
CA MET A 74 3.66 3.48 1.89
C MET A 74 4.40 4.12 0.73
N ARG A 75 5.72 4.20 0.83
CA ARG A 75 6.57 4.66 -0.29
C ARG A 75 6.49 3.63 -1.42
N ILE A 76 6.02 4.07 -2.59
CA ILE A 76 5.88 3.24 -3.79
C ILE A 76 7.09 3.39 -4.73
N GLY A 77 7.83 4.49 -4.64
CA GLY A 77 9.02 4.72 -5.46
C GLY A 77 9.72 6.04 -5.15
N GLU A 78 10.88 6.22 -5.77
CA GLU A 78 11.69 7.45 -5.74
C GLU A 78 12.27 7.67 -7.14
N ALA A 79 12.25 8.90 -7.62
CA ALA A 79 12.85 9.27 -8.90
C ALA A 79 13.49 10.66 -8.82
N VAL A 80 14.52 10.86 -9.63
CA VAL A 80 15.24 12.13 -9.74
C VAL A 80 14.68 12.92 -10.92
N THR A 81 14.45 14.22 -10.74
CA THR A 81 13.94 15.08 -11.81
C THR A 81 14.96 15.26 -12.95
N SER A 82 14.48 15.22 -14.18
CA SER A 82 15.28 15.50 -15.38
C SER A 82 15.64 16.99 -15.51
N GLU A 83 16.37 17.36 -16.56
CA GLU A 83 16.64 18.76 -16.92
C GLU A 83 15.35 19.60 -17.16
N GLN A 84 14.21 18.93 -17.41
CA GLN A 84 12.89 19.54 -17.54
C GLN A 84 12.11 19.57 -16.22
N GLY A 85 12.74 19.19 -15.09
CA GLY A 85 12.12 19.15 -13.77
C GLY A 85 11.11 18.03 -13.61
N VAL A 86 11.17 16.98 -14.43
CA VAL A 86 10.18 15.88 -14.42
C VAL A 86 10.79 14.61 -13.82
N ALA A 87 10.17 14.07 -12.78
CA ALA A 87 10.46 12.77 -12.20
C ALA A 87 9.37 11.77 -12.62
N VAL A 88 9.77 10.58 -13.06
CA VAL A 88 8.86 9.57 -13.62
C VAL A 88 9.06 8.24 -12.91
N ILE A 89 7.95 7.60 -12.51
CA ILE A 89 7.94 6.22 -12.04
C ILE A 89 6.79 5.45 -12.70
N ASP A 90 6.97 4.15 -12.88
CA ASP A 90 5.88 3.25 -13.26
C ASP A 90 5.37 2.50 -12.03
N TYR A 91 4.07 2.58 -11.79
CA TYR A 91 3.40 1.95 -10.66
C TYR A 91 2.29 1.01 -11.13
N VAL A 92 2.30 -0.23 -10.64
CA VAL A 92 1.24 -1.21 -10.90
C VAL A 92 0.36 -1.32 -9.67
N SER A 93 -0.89 -0.89 -9.76
CA SER A 93 -1.82 -1.04 -8.65
C SER A 93 -2.23 -2.50 -8.46
N ARG A 94 -2.20 -2.95 -7.20
CA ARG A 94 -2.71 -4.25 -6.75
C ARG A 94 -4.09 -4.19 -6.10
N ARG A 95 -4.69 -3.00 -6.02
CA ARG A 95 -6.04 -2.77 -5.51
C ARG A 95 -6.88 -2.04 -6.56
N ASN A 96 -8.16 -2.36 -6.62
CA ASN A 96 -9.13 -1.63 -7.42
C ASN A 96 -9.80 -0.53 -6.59
N GLY A 97 -10.42 0.43 -7.26
CA GLY A 97 -11.07 1.58 -6.65
C GLY A 97 -10.22 2.86 -6.68
N GLN A 98 -10.67 3.87 -5.93
CA GLN A 98 -9.99 5.16 -5.86
C GLN A 98 -8.74 5.05 -4.98
N ILE A 99 -7.59 5.41 -5.57
CA ILE A 99 -6.29 5.39 -4.90
C ILE A 99 -5.71 6.79 -4.97
N GLU A 100 -5.36 7.34 -3.81
CA GLU A 100 -4.60 8.57 -3.74
C GLU A 100 -3.11 8.26 -3.96
N ILE A 101 -2.46 9.07 -4.79
CA ILE A 101 -1.02 9.05 -5.01
C ILE A 101 -0.48 10.39 -4.54
N MET A 102 0.52 10.36 -3.69
CA MET A 102 1.20 11.53 -3.19
C MET A 102 2.64 11.55 -3.70
N ALA A 103 3.11 12.71 -4.13
CA ALA A 103 4.50 12.99 -4.42
C ALA A 103 5.02 14.05 -3.45
N GLU A 104 6.25 13.90 -3.00
CA GLU A 104 6.90 14.76 -2.02
C GLU A 104 8.33 15.07 -2.45
N PHE A 105 8.70 16.33 -2.31
CA PHE A 105 10.06 16.82 -2.40
C PHE A 105 10.41 17.44 -1.04
N GLU A 106 11.43 16.91 -0.37
CA GLU A 106 11.83 17.37 0.98
C GLU A 106 12.57 18.72 0.98
N GLY A 107 12.93 19.24 -0.20
CA GLY A 107 13.80 20.40 -0.29
C GLY A 107 15.29 20.03 -0.17
N ASP A 108 16.13 21.03 -0.41
CA ASP A 108 17.58 20.97 -0.21
C ASP A 108 18.10 22.32 0.32
N SER A 109 19.41 22.56 0.25
CA SER A 109 20.02 23.82 0.70
C SER A 109 19.61 25.07 -0.09
N SER A 110 18.95 24.91 -1.24
CA SER A 110 18.61 25.96 -2.20
C SER A 110 17.11 26.02 -2.49
N TYR A 111 16.41 24.88 -2.45
CA TYR A 111 14.99 24.75 -2.76
C TYR A 111 14.19 24.29 -1.54
N GLY A 112 13.02 24.91 -1.33
CA GLY A 112 12.11 24.54 -0.25
C GLY A 112 11.34 23.25 -0.54
N PRO A 113 10.81 22.57 0.50
CA PRO A 113 9.99 21.39 0.34
C PRO A 113 8.67 21.69 -0.38
N SER A 114 8.13 20.70 -1.10
CA SER A 114 6.81 20.76 -1.72
C SER A 114 6.17 19.38 -1.85
N GLN A 115 4.84 19.34 -1.91
CA GLN A 115 4.07 18.09 -1.99
C GLN A 115 2.86 18.26 -2.92
N ALA A 116 2.45 17.16 -3.55
CA ALA A 116 1.28 17.09 -4.42
C ALA A 116 0.56 15.76 -4.23
N ALA A 117 -0.77 15.78 -4.31
CA ALA A 117 -1.59 14.56 -4.24
C ALA A 117 -2.65 14.55 -5.36
N VAL A 118 -2.90 13.38 -5.93
CA VAL A 118 -3.91 13.16 -6.95
C VAL A 118 -4.64 11.84 -6.69
N SER A 119 -5.92 11.77 -7.01
CA SER A 119 -6.71 10.54 -6.95
C SER A 119 -6.80 9.92 -8.33
N ILE A 120 -6.50 8.63 -8.42
CA ILE A 120 -6.64 7.82 -9.64
C ILE A 120 -7.74 6.78 -9.41
N MET A 121 -8.65 6.62 -10.37
CA MET A 121 -9.63 5.54 -10.34
C MET A 121 -9.04 4.30 -11.02
N VAL A 122 -8.76 3.26 -10.24
CA VAL A 122 -8.32 1.97 -10.79
C VAL A 122 -9.54 1.11 -11.09
N GLU A 123 -9.88 1.01 -12.38
CA GLU A 123 -11.00 0.22 -12.87
C GLU A 123 -10.63 -1.27 -12.93
N GLY A 124 -11.51 -2.12 -12.38
CA GLY A 124 -11.36 -3.56 -12.42
C GLY A 124 -12.24 -4.27 -11.41
N ASN A 125 -13.08 -5.19 -11.90
CA ASN A 125 -13.96 -6.04 -11.08
C ASN A 125 -13.38 -7.44 -10.81
N ARG A 126 -12.11 -7.68 -11.14
CA ARG A 126 -11.52 -9.02 -11.01
C ARG A 126 -10.77 -9.12 -9.68
N GLN A 127 -11.41 -9.78 -8.70
CA GLN A 127 -10.67 -10.40 -7.61
C GLN A 127 -9.57 -11.27 -8.25
N LEU A 128 -8.29 -10.96 -8.00
CA LEU A 128 -7.17 -11.86 -8.39
C LEU A 128 -7.22 -13.19 -7.65
N TYR A 129 -8.11 -13.30 -6.66
CA TYR A 129 -8.48 -14.51 -5.96
C TYR A 129 -9.97 -14.72 -6.15
N GLU A 130 -10.36 -15.30 -7.29
CA GLU A 130 -11.48 -16.23 -7.21
C GLU A 130 -10.95 -17.37 -6.35
N ALA A 131 -11.41 -17.46 -5.09
CA ALA A 131 -11.28 -18.71 -4.39
C ALA A 131 -12.06 -19.70 -5.23
N GLU A 132 -11.37 -20.42 -6.11
CA GLU A 132 -11.90 -21.60 -6.74
C GLU A 132 -12.08 -22.59 -5.58
N ALA A 133 -13.17 -22.40 -4.83
CA ALA A 133 -13.59 -23.20 -3.69
C ALA A 133 -14.06 -24.52 -4.26
N GLY A 134 -13.08 -25.30 -4.68
CA GLY A 134 -13.25 -26.54 -5.39
C GLY A 134 -11.91 -27.22 -5.34
N ILE A 135 -11.62 -27.89 -4.23
CA ILE A 135 -10.61 -28.94 -4.22
C ILE A 135 -11.05 -29.96 -5.30
N ARG A 136 -10.63 -29.77 -6.54
CA ARG A 136 -10.72 -30.75 -7.62
C ARG A 136 -9.53 -31.66 -7.45
N VAL A 137 -9.64 -32.58 -6.50
CA VAL A 137 -8.76 -33.72 -6.39
C VAL A 137 -9.16 -34.68 -7.52
N PRO A 138 -8.33 -34.86 -8.57
CA PRO A 138 -8.71 -35.60 -9.78
C PRO A 138 -9.03 -37.08 -9.53
N PHE A 139 -8.64 -37.63 -8.38
CA PHE A 139 -8.85 -39.03 -8.00
C PHE A 139 -9.71 -39.24 -6.75
N ILE A 140 -10.04 -38.20 -5.98
CA ILE A 140 -10.81 -38.34 -4.73
C ILE A 140 -12.20 -37.78 -5.01
N SER A 141 -13.16 -38.66 -5.26
CA SER A 141 -14.56 -38.26 -5.32
C SER A 141 -14.95 -37.58 -4.00
N LYS A 142 -15.71 -36.48 -4.05
CA LYS A 142 -16.22 -35.79 -2.85
C LYS A 142 -16.91 -36.75 -1.87
N TRP A 143 -17.38 -37.90 -2.38
CA TRP A 143 -17.94 -39.02 -1.63
C TRP A 143 -16.97 -39.74 -0.68
N PHE A 144 -15.65 -39.75 -0.92
CA PHE A 144 -14.70 -40.42 -0.03
C PHE A 144 -14.64 -39.77 1.36
N LEU A 145 -14.68 -38.43 1.42
CA LEU A 145 -14.73 -37.71 2.69
C LEU A 145 -16.05 -37.99 3.43
N VAL A 146 -17.17 -38.02 2.70
CA VAL A 146 -18.48 -38.37 3.27
C VAL A 146 -18.50 -39.82 3.76
N ALA A 147 -17.87 -40.75 3.04
CA ALA A 147 -17.79 -42.16 3.41
C ALA A 147 -16.94 -42.36 4.68
N ILE A 148 -15.80 -41.67 4.80
CA ILE A 148 -14.96 -41.71 6.01
C ILE A 148 -15.74 -41.16 7.21
N LEU A 149 -16.41 -40.01 7.05
CA LEU A 149 -17.23 -39.44 8.13
C LEU A 149 -18.35 -40.40 8.53
N SER A 150 -19.05 -40.98 7.55
CA SER A 150 -20.14 -41.93 7.78
C SER A 150 -19.67 -43.20 8.48
N ALA A 151 -18.48 -43.72 8.16
CA ALA A 151 -17.92 -44.88 8.83
C ALA A 151 -17.62 -44.60 10.31
N ILE A 152 -17.10 -43.40 10.62
CA ILE A 152 -16.85 -42.97 12.00
C ILE A 152 -18.17 -42.83 12.75
N TRP A 153 -19.13 -42.08 12.22
CA TRP A 153 -20.46 -41.89 12.83
C TRP A 153 -21.22 -43.21 12.98
N GLY A 154 -21.17 -44.09 11.98
CA GLY A 154 -21.80 -45.40 12.01
C GLY A 154 -21.21 -46.32 13.08
N THR A 155 -19.89 -46.25 13.30
CA THR A 155 -19.23 -46.99 14.39
C THR A 155 -19.74 -46.53 15.76
N PHE A 156 -19.83 -45.22 15.98
CA PHE A 156 -20.37 -44.68 17.23
C PHE A 156 -21.82 -45.08 17.46
N PHE A 157 -22.66 -45.03 16.42
CA PHE A 157 -24.06 -45.42 16.51
C PHE A 157 -24.22 -46.92 16.82
N PHE A 158 -23.41 -47.76 16.18
CA PHE A 158 -23.43 -49.21 16.42
C PHE A 158 -23.05 -49.57 17.86
N VAL A 159 -22.00 -48.94 18.40
CA VAL A 159 -21.61 -49.12 19.80
C VAL A 159 -22.73 -48.68 20.75
N ALA A 160 -23.37 -47.55 20.48
CA ALA A 160 -24.49 -47.06 21.31
C ALA A 160 -25.67 -48.05 21.34
N LEU A 161 -26.03 -48.65 20.20
CA LEU A 161 -27.08 -49.68 20.16
C LEU A 161 -26.69 -50.94 20.94
N LEU A 162 -25.40 -51.33 20.89
CA LEU A 162 -24.91 -52.51 21.59
C LEU A 162 -24.94 -52.30 23.11
N VAL A 163 -24.56 -51.11 23.58
CA VAL A 163 -24.69 -50.72 25.00
C VAL A 163 -26.16 -50.69 25.44
N LEU A 164 -27.06 -50.13 24.63
CA LEU A 164 -28.49 -50.09 24.95
C LEU A 164 -29.11 -51.49 25.00
N LYS A 165 -28.70 -52.42 24.14
CA LYS A 165 -29.16 -53.83 24.19
C LYS A 165 -28.68 -54.56 25.44
N VAL A 166 -27.47 -54.28 25.92
CA VAL A 166 -26.96 -54.86 27.17
C VAL A 166 -27.65 -54.25 28.39
N ALA A 167 -27.88 -52.93 28.37
CA ALA A 167 -28.56 -52.23 29.46
C ALA A 167 -30.05 -52.57 29.59
N SER A 168 -30.70 -53.02 28.51
CA SER A 168 -32.11 -53.43 28.51
C SER A 168 -32.33 -54.92 28.76
N ALA A 169 -31.26 -55.70 28.96
CA ALA A 169 -31.39 -57.10 29.37
C ALA A 169 -31.93 -57.18 30.81
N PRO A 170 -33.00 -57.96 31.07
CA PRO A 170 -33.58 -58.05 32.40
C PRO A 170 -32.60 -58.69 33.39
N PRO A 171 -32.54 -58.21 34.65
CA PRO A 171 -31.73 -58.85 35.68
C PRO A 171 -32.28 -60.26 35.97
N GLU A 172 -31.39 -61.25 35.98
CA GLU A 172 -31.68 -62.62 36.45
C GLU A 172 -31.95 -62.67 37.96
#